data_AF-C3KRX7-F1
#
_entry.id   AF-C3KRX7-F1
#
_cell.length_a   1.000
_cell.length_b   1.000
_cell.length_c   1.000
_cell.angle_alpha   90.00
_cell.angle_beta   90.00
_cell.angle_gamma   90.00
#
_symmetry.space_group_name_H-M   'P 1'
#
loop_
_entity.id
_entity.type
_entity.pdbx_description
1 polymer ?
#
loop_
_entity_poly.entity_id
_entity_poly.type
_entity_poly.pdbx_seq_one_letter_code
_entity_poly.pdbx_strand_id
1 'polypeptide(L)' 'MPIDLALCVISCSAKGEPAWPPEALFKVMLLSIWYDLSDVKLAEALDDRGSFRRFCGFSAQEPTPE' A
#
# COMPACT_ATOMS: atom_id res chain seq x y z
N MET A 1 -8.29 -20.50 0.30
CA MET A 1 -7.36 -19.84 -0.62
C MET A 1 -6.82 -18.61 0.08
N PRO A 2 -5.53 -18.55 0.44
CA PRO A 2 -4.96 -17.33 1.04
C PRO A 2 -5.00 -16.21 0.00
N ILE A 3 -5.42 -15.01 0.43
CA ILE A 3 -5.67 -13.86 -0.44
C ILE A 3 -4.40 -13.39 -1.15
N ASP A 4 -3.24 -13.71 -0.57
CA ASP A 4 -1.89 -13.42 -1.08
C ASP A 4 -1.66 -13.98 -2.50
N LEU A 5 -2.17 -15.19 -2.76
CA LEU A 5 -2.05 -15.85 -4.07
C LEU A 5 -2.89 -15.13 -5.15
N ALA A 6 -4.03 -14.55 -4.78
CA ALA A 6 -4.88 -13.80 -5.69
C ALA A 6 -4.29 -12.41 -5.98
N LEU A 7 -3.65 -11.78 -4.98
CA LEU A 7 -3.03 -10.47 -5.12
C LEU A 7 -1.69 -10.52 -5.88
N CYS A 8 -0.97 -11.65 -5.82
CA CYS A 8 0.28 -11.86 -6.55
C CYS A 8 0.12 -11.69 -8.07
N VAL A 9 -1.03 -12.07 -8.64
CA VAL A 9 -1.34 -11.87 -10.07
C VAL A 9 -1.46 -10.39 -10.45
N ILE A 10 -1.88 -9.55 -9.50
CA ILE A 10 -2.12 -8.11 -9.71
C ILE A 10 -0.83 -7.31 -9.46
N SER A 11 0.02 -7.73 -8.51
CA SER A 11 1.29 -7.04 -8.21
C SER A 11 2.49 -7.49 -9.06
N CYS A 12 2.29 -8.38 -10.04
CA CYS A 12 3.33 -8.86 -10.94
C CYS A 12 3.81 -7.77 -11.92
N SER A 13 4.58 -6.79 -11.45
CA SER A 13 5.51 -6.05 -12.30
C SER A 13 6.88 -6.72 -12.21
N ALA A 14 7.26 -7.47 -13.24
CA ALA A 14 8.56 -8.14 -13.34
C ALA A 14 9.75 -7.18 -13.60
N LYS A 15 9.52 -5.86 -13.63
CA LYS A 15 10.52 -4.82 -13.87
C LYS A 15 10.12 -3.52 -13.17
N GLY A 16 10.90 -3.11 -12.18
CA GLY A 16 10.76 -1.80 -11.53
C GLY A 16 11.14 -1.86 -10.06
N GLU A 17 11.44 -0.69 -9.49
CA GLU A 17 11.77 -0.44 -8.07
C GLU A 17 10.86 -1.17 -7.06
N PRO A 18 11.26 -1.33 -5.78
CA PRO A 18 10.47 -2.06 -4.78
C PRO A 18 9.05 -1.51 -4.67
N ALA A 19 8.13 -2.13 -5.39
CA ALA A 19 6.71 -1.86 -5.29
C ALA A 19 6.22 -2.33 -3.92
N TRP A 20 5.19 -1.64 -3.41
CA TRP A 20 4.57 -2.07 -2.16
C TRP A 20 4.11 -3.52 -2.22
N PRO A 21 4.22 -4.26 -1.10
CA PRO A 21 3.73 -5.62 -1.04
C PRO A 21 2.21 -5.65 -1.35
N PRO A 22 1.72 -6.68 -2.03
CA PRO A 22 0.33 -6.77 -2.46
C PRO A 22 -0.69 -6.60 -1.31
N GLU A 23 -0.36 -7.07 -0.11
CA GLU A 23 -1.16 -6.88 1.09
C GLU A 23 -1.27 -5.40 1.51
N ALA A 24 -0.21 -4.62 1.34
CA ALA A 24 -0.21 -3.20 1.64
C ALA A 24 -1.02 -2.44 0.59
N LEU A 25 -0.83 -2.74 -0.70
CA LEU A 25 -1.63 -2.14 -1.78
C LEU A 25 -3.14 -2.35 -1.57
N PHE A 26 -3.55 -3.55 -1.19
CA PHE A 26 -4.96 -3.84 -0.91
C PHE A 26 -5.52 -2.97 0.24
N LYS A 27 -4.76 -2.85 1.33
CA LYS A 27 -5.15 -2.02 2.48
C LYS A 27 -5.13 -0.53 2.17
N VAL A 28 -4.17 -0.09 1.36
CA VAL A 28 -4.07 1.29 0.88
C VAL A 28 -5.25 1.64 -0.02
N MET A 29 -5.69 0.74 -0.91
CA MET A 29 -6.92 0.92 -1.68
C MET A 29 -8.18 1.01 -0.82
N LEU A 30 -8.25 0.27 0.30
CA LEU A 30 -9.37 0.42 1.24
C LEU A 30 -9.38 1.82 1.87
N LEU A 31 -8.21 2.33 2.25
CA LEU A 31 -8.08 3.69 2.79
C LEU A 31 -8.48 4.75 1.75
N SER A 32 -8.08 4.59 0.49
CA SER A 32 -8.47 5.54 -0.56
C SER A 32 -9.99 5.57 -0.76
N ILE A 33 -10.67 4.42 -0.74
CA ILE A 33 -12.12 4.35 -0.88
C ILE A 33 -12.85 4.90 0.37
N TRP A 34 -12.40 4.56 1.58
CA TRP A 34 -13.09 4.97 2.81
C TRP A 34 -12.95 6.47 3.12
N TYR A 35 -11.80 7.05 2.77
CA TYR A 35 -11.50 8.46 3.04
C TYR A 35 -11.58 9.34 1.78
N ASP A 36 -12.00 8.78 0.64
CA ASP A 36 -12.08 9.46 -0.66
C ASP A 36 -10.77 10.19 -1.01
N LEU A 37 -9.65 9.48 -0.88
CA LEU A 37 -8.30 10.02 -1.10
C LEU A 37 -7.83 9.73 -2.53
N SER A 38 -7.25 10.74 -3.17
CA SER A 38 -6.46 10.55 -4.39
C SER A 38 -5.11 9.91 -4.07
N ASP A 39 -4.45 9.32 -5.07
CA ASP A 39 -3.14 8.67 -4.91
C ASP A 39 -2.10 9.59 -4.22
N VAL A 40 -2.09 10.87 -4.59
CA VAL A 40 -1.22 11.89 -3.96
C VAL A 40 -1.56 12.09 -2.48
N LYS A 41 -2.83 12.30 -2.15
CA LYS A 41 -3.28 12.51 -0.76
C LYS A 41 -3.10 11.25 0.09
N LEU A 42 -3.15 10.09 -0.53
CA LEU A 42 -2.96 8.81 0.11
C LEU A 42 -1.49 8.61 0.51
N ALA A 43 -0.55 8.96 -0.36
CA ALA A 43 0.87 8.98 -0.04
C ALA A 43 1.18 9.96 1.12
N GLU A 44 0.64 11.18 1.05
CA GLU A 44 0.76 12.17 2.14
C GLU A 44 0.17 11.64 3.46
N ALA A 45 -1.02 11.03 3.42
CA ALA A 45 -1.67 10.49 4.61
C ALA A 45 -0.92 9.29 5.22
N LEU A 46 -0.22 8.50 4.40
CA LEU A 46 0.63 7.41 4.88
C LEU A 46 1.91 7.91 5.56
N ASP A 47 2.43 9.04 5.12
CA ASP A 47 3.61 9.66 5.72
C ASP A 47 3.27 10.46 6.99
N ASP A 48 2.17 11.22 6.97
CA ASP A 48 1.69 12.03 8.10
C ASP A 48 1.11 11.18 9.23
N ARG A 49 0.42 10.08 8.90
CA ARG A 49 -0.32 9.27 9.88
C ARG A 49 0.30 7.90 10.06
N GLY A 50 1.10 7.76 11.12
CA GLY A 50 1.66 6.47 11.54
C GLY A 50 0.64 5.36 11.81
N SER A 51 -0.64 5.69 12.03
CA SER A 51 -1.73 4.71 12.11
C SER A 51 -2.06 4.06 10.75
N PHE A 52 -2.01 4.83 9.66
CA PHE A 52 -2.24 4.32 8.31
C PHE A 52 -1.07 3.44 7.88
N ARG A 53 0.17 3.87 8.20
CA ARG A 53 1.38 3.07 7.95
C ARG A 53 1.34 1.71 8.66
N ARG A 54 0.98 1.70 9.96
CA ARG A 54 0.79 0.46 10.73
C ARG A 54 -0.34 -0.41 10.18
N PHE A 55 -1.46 0.19 9.75
CA PHE A 55 -2.57 -0.57 9.18
C PHE A 55 -2.13 -1.32 7.92
N CYS A 56 -1.46 -0.63 7.00
CA CYS A 56 -0.94 -1.18 5.76
C CYS A 56 0.15 -2.24 5.98
N GLY A 57 0.75 -2.30 7.17
CA GLY A 57 1.80 -3.26 7.50
C GLY A 57 3.20 -2.80 7.08
N PHE A 58 3.35 -1.54 6.67
CA PHE A 58 4.67 -0.96 6.42
C PHE A 58 5.48 -0.96 7.71
N SER A 59 6.69 -1.49 7.65
CA SER A 59 7.68 -1.29 8.70
C SER A 59 7.87 0.22 8.91
N ALA A 60 8.10 0.65 10.15
CA ALA A 60 8.33 2.07 10.49
C ALA A 60 9.52 2.71 9.75
N GLN A 61 10.32 1.91 9.02
CA GLN A 61 11.52 2.33 8.29
C GLN A 61 11.48 2.03 6.78
N GLU A 62 10.40 1.45 6.24
CA GLU A 62 10.36 1.12 4.81
C GLU A 62 9.98 2.36 4.01
N PRO A 63 10.84 2.87 3.11
CA PRO A 63 10.53 4.07 2.34
C PRO A 63 9.27 3.85 1.49
N THR A 64 8.39 4.84 1.51
CA THR A 64 7.27 4.96 0.59
C THR A 64 7.86 5.11 -0.83
N PRO A 65 7.56 4.21 -1.79
CA PRO A 65 7.96 4.40 -3.18
C PRO A 65 7.30 5.68 -3.69
N GLU A 66 8.10 6.60 -4.24
CA GLU A 66 7.60 7.77 -4.98
C GLU A 66 7.17 7.41 -6.40
#